data_AF-A0A520ICN9-F1
#
_entry.id   AF-A0A520ICN9-F1
#
_cell.length_a   1.000
_cell.length_b   1.000
_cell.length_c   1.000
_cell.angle_alpha   90.00
_cell.angle_beta   90.00
_cell.angle_gamma   90.00
#
_symmetry.space_group_name_H-M   'P 1'
#
loop_
_entity.id
_entity.type
_entity.pdbx_description
1 polymer ?
#
loop_
_entity_poly.entity_id
_entity_poly.type
_entity_poly.pdbx_seq_one_letter_code
_entity_poly.pdbx_strand_id
1 'polypeptide(L)'
;MNSIPVTGPFNCAVGVGSLLSKSTGGGNVAVGTMALTSNTSGSFNIGIGVESLRYNTTGKDNVSVGAQALFSNTSGFFNTALGSAALYSNNTGSDNVGLGYQALRANGSGNRNTASGGYSLWLNTSGFGNVATGFQTLQSNTTGSNNVGTGTAALRSNSTGMNNLAAGFQSLYSNTIGNYNTGLGFESLFSNINGVSNVGIGANALRSNTSGTNNTATGFNSLFTNTSGVNNVAAGYQSLYFNTTGSGNTALGPMRYKVMPGVATMWEPVAWRW
;
A
#
# COMPACT_ATOMS: atom_id res chain seq x y z
N MET A 1 23.87 30.01 -17.00
CA MET A 1 22.41 30.23 -17.12
C MET A 1 22.07 30.25 -18.60
N ASN A 2 21.48 29.20 -19.16
CA ASN A 2 20.97 29.21 -20.54
C ASN A 2 19.50 28.72 -20.50
N SER A 3 18.58 29.59 -20.12
CA SER A 3 17.13 29.34 -20.27
C SER A 3 16.68 29.87 -21.63
N ILE A 4 16.06 29.01 -22.43
CA ILE A 4 15.40 29.39 -23.69
C ILE A 4 14.14 30.21 -23.34
N PRO A 5 13.69 31.18 -24.16
CA PRO A 5 12.50 31.96 -23.86
C PRO A 5 11.28 31.04 -23.76
N VAL A 6 10.79 30.85 -22.53
CA VAL A 6 9.46 30.30 -22.27
C VAL A 6 8.42 31.37 -22.57
N THR A 7 7.36 30.99 -23.28
CA THR A 7 6.32 31.93 -23.72
C THR A 7 5.22 32.10 -22.67
N GLY A 8 5.06 31.14 -21.75
CA GLY A 8 4.20 31.29 -20.59
C GLY A 8 4.79 32.22 -19.52
N PRO A 9 3.98 33.05 -18.84
CA PRO A 9 4.45 33.98 -17.82
C PRO A 9 4.84 33.27 -16.50
N PHE A 10 5.62 33.95 -15.66
CA PHE A 10 5.92 33.54 -14.27
C PHE A 10 6.65 32.21 -14.07
N ASN A 11 7.56 31.85 -14.98
CA ASN A 11 8.39 30.66 -14.86
C ASN A 11 9.74 30.97 -14.19
N CYS A 12 10.22 30.07 -13.32
CA CYS A 12 11.54 30.11 -12.70
C CYS A 12 12.35 28.88 -13.15
N ALA A 13 13.55 29.08 -13.71
CA ALA A 13 14.39 28.00 -14.22
C ALA A 13 15.86 28.19 -13.78
N VAL A 14 16.39 27.21 -13.03
CA VAL A 14 17.76 27.20 -12.50
C VAL A 14 18.38 25.82 -12.74
N GLY A 15 19.42 25.76 -13.55
CA GLY A 15 20.11 24.51 -13.90
C GLY A 15 20.37 24.40 -15.39
N VAL A 16 21.26 23.47 -15.79
CA VAL A 16 21.49 23.22 -17.22
C VAL A 16 20.31 22.41 -17.78
N GLY A 17 19.71 22.90 -18.87
CA GLY A 17 18.58 22.22 -19.53
C GLY A 17 17.27 22.24 -18.75
N SER A 18 17.17 23.04 -17.66
CA SER A 18 15.91 23.23 -16.95
C SER A 18 14.93 24.03 -17.81
N LEU A 19 13.69 23.54 -17.95
CA LEU A 19 12.63 24.20 -18.72
C LEU A 19 13.05 24.59 -20.16
N LEU A 20 13.71 23.65 -20.85
CA LEU A 20 14.32 23.88 -22.17
C LEU A 20 13.30 23.93 -23.30
N SER A 21 12.21 23.18 -23.20
CA SER A 21 11.14 23.17 -24.21
C SER A 21 10.45 24.53 -24.30
N LYS A 22 9.98 24.90 -25.51
CA LYS A 22 9.11 26.05 -25.72
C LYS A 22 7.77 25.80 -25.02
N SER A 23 7.68 26.22 -23.76
CA SER A 23 6.48 26.04 -22.96
C SER A 23 5.51 27.22 -23.13
N THR A 24 4.27 26.91 -23.48
CA THR A 24 3.13 27.85 -23.37
C THR A 24 2.56 27.91 -21.95
N GLY A 25 2.97 27.00 -21.07
CA GLY A 25 2.51 26.93 -19.69
C GLY A 25 3.22 27.93 -18.78
N GLY A 26 2.47 28.53 -17.86
CA GLY A 26 2.97 29.53 -16.91
C GLY A 26 3.11 28.98 -15.48
N GLY A 27 3.81 29.73 -14.64
CA GLY A 27 3.88 29.46 -13.19
C GLY A 27 4.69 28.23 -12.79
N ASN A 28 5.63 27.76 -13.62
CA ASN A 28 6.44 26.59 -13.31
C ASN A 28 7.74 26.97 -12.58
N VAL A 29 8.17 26.12 -11.64
CA VAL A 29 9.46 26.23 -10.94
C VAL A 29 10.30 25.01 -11.29
N ALA A 30 11.43 25.21 -11.96
CA ALA A 30 12.36 24.16 -12.38
C ALA A 30 13.75 24.42 -11.81
N VAL A 31 14.15 23.67 -10.78
CA VAL A 31 15.45 23.82 -10.11
C VAL A 31 16.20 22.50 -10.13
N GLY A 32 17.24 22.41 -10.96
CA GLY A 32 18.05 21.22 -11.15
C GLY A 32 18.37 20.98 -12.62
N THR A 33 19.46 20.26 -12.88
CA THR A 33 19.82 19.85 -14.24
C THR A 33 18.68 19.03 -14.84
N MET A 34 18.21 19.42 -16.02
CA MET A 34 17.11 18.80 -16.76
C MET A 34 15.76 18.71 -16.03
N ALA A 35 15.51 19.59 -15.04
CA ALA A 35 14.19 19.69 -14.44
C ALA A 35 13.18 20.27 -15.45
N LEU A 36 12.00 19.65 -15.60
CA LEU A 36 10.92 20.09 -16.51
C LEU A 36 11.34 20.31 -17.99
N THR A 37 12.38 19.61 -18.47
CA THR A 37 12.95 19.83 -19.82
C THR A 37 11.95 19.67 -20.96
N SER A 38 10.96 18.78 -20.84
CA SER A 38 10.01 18.45 -21.91
C SER A 38 8.66 19.17 -21.80
N ASN A 39 8.48 20.09 -20.85
CA ASN A 39 7.20 20.73 -20.56
C ASN A 39 6.73 21.68 -21.68
N THR A 40 5.72 21.29 -22.45
CA THR A 40 5.22 22.04 -23.62
C THR A 40 4.04 22.96 -23.30
N SER A 41 3.11 22.52 -22.45
CA SER A 41 1.94 23.34 -22.04
C SER A 41 1.55 23.17 -20.57
N GLY A 42 2.19 22.27 -19.83
CA GLY A 42 1.95 22.10 -18.40
C GLY A 42 2.21 23.39 -17.61
N SER A 43 1.30 23.70 -16.68
CA SER A 43 1.36 24.91 -15.85
C SER A 43 1.37 24.57 -14.37
N PHE A 44 1.88 25.48 -13.55
CA PHE A 44 1.91 25.37 -12.08
C PHE A 44 2.64 24.11 -11.55
N ASN A 45 3.65 23.64 -12.27
CA ASN A 45 4.47 22.52 -11.80
C ASN A 45 5.69 23.01 -11.01
N ILE A 46 5.99 22.34 -9.90
CA ILE A 46 7.22 22.54 -9.12
C ILE A 46 8.09 21.29 -9.32
N GLY A 47 9.25 21.43 -9.96
CA GLY A 47 10.25 20.40 -10.13
C GLY A 47 11.59 20.83 -9.53
N ILE A 48 11.98 20.23 -8.41
CA ILE A 48 13.23 20.52 -7.69
C ILE A 48 14.03 19.22 -7.56
N GLY A 49 15.20 19.17 -8.18
CA GLY A 49 16.07 18.00 -8.24
C GLY A 49 16.53 17.70 -9.66
N VAL A 50 17.62 16.94 -9.78
CA VAL A 50 18.13 16.48 -11.08
C VAL A 50 17.06 15.63 -11.76
N GLU A 51 16.68 16.00 -12.97
CA GLU A 51 15.66 15.33 -13.81
C GLU A 51 14.26 15.22 -13.17
N SER A 52 13.95 16.05 -12.18
CA SER A 52 12.60 16.15 -11.63
C SER A 52 11.61 16.60 -12.73
N LEU A 53 10.52 15.84 -12.92
CA LEU A 53 9.50 16.09 -13.97
C LEU A 53 10.08 16.18 -15.40
N ARG A 54 11.21 15.52 -15.69
CA ARG A 54 11.93 15.66 -16.97
C ARG A 54 11.05 15.47 -18.22
N TYR A 55 10.15 14.49 -18.21
CA TYR A 55 9.29 14.16 -19.34
C TYR A 55 7.83 14.67 -19.22
N ASN A 56 7.54 15.57 -18.28
CA ASN A 56 6.24 16.25 -18.23
C ASN A 56 6.01 17.01 -19.52
N THR A 57 4.90 16.76 -20.22
CA THR A 57 4.55 17.47 -21.46
C THR A 57 3.38 18.43 -21.22
N THR A 58 2.24 17.90 -20.75
CA THR A 58 1.00 18.65 -20.53
C THR A 58 0.45 18.57 -19.11
N GLY A 59 1.05 17.72 -18.25
CA GLY A 59 0.67 17.60 -16.85
C GLY A 59 0.76 18.94 -16.10
N LYS A 60 -0.16 19.17 -15.17
CA LYS A 60 -0.30 20.43 -14.42
C LYS A 60 -0.40 20.19 -12.92
N ASP A 61 -0.09 21.23 -12.16
CA ASP A 61 -0.27 21.26 -10.71
C ASP A 61 0.45 20.10 -10.00
N ASN A 62 1.62 19.70 -10.50
CA ASN A 62 2.43 18.64 -9.89
C ASN A 62 3.53 19.25 -9.01
N VAL A 63 3.77 18.65 -7.85
CA VAL A 63 4.91 18.97 -6.96
C VAL A 63 5.87 17.80 -6.97
N SER A 64 7.11 18.03 -7.37
CA SER A 64 8.16 17.03 -7.48
C SER A 64 9.45 17.56 -6.85
N VAL A 65 9.87 16.92 -5.76
CA VAL A 65 11.07 17.29 -5.01
C VAL A 65 11.91 16.05 -4.73
N GLY A 66 13.07 15.96 -5.39
CA GLY A 66 13.98 14.83 -5.35
C GLY A 66 14.56 14.52 -6.73
N ALA A 67 15.72 13.87 -6.76
CA ALA A 67 16.30 13.39 -8.02
C ALA A 67 15.32 12.40 -8.68
N GLN A 68 14.99 12.63 -9.96
CA GLN A 68 14.11 11.79 -10.76
C GLN A 68 12.70 11.57 -10.18
N ALA A 69 12.23 12.43 -9.27
CA ALA A 69 10.85 12.40 -8.83
C ALA A 69 9.92 12.78 -10.00
N LEU A 70 8.83 12.03 -10.21
CA LEU A 70 7.90 12.20 -11.35
C LEU A 70 8.57 12.20 -12.74
N PHE A 71 9.70 11.52 -12.89
CA PHE A 71 10.55 11.56 -14.09
C PHE A 71 9.80 11.35 -15.42
N SER A 72 8.93 10.33 -15.49
CA SER A 72 8.16 9.93 -16.68
C SER A 72 6.71 10.42 -16.68
N ASN A 73 6.34 11.42 -15.87
CA ASN A 73 5.00 12.00 -15.96
C ASN A 73 4.81 12.64 -17.32
N THR A 74 3.77 12.30 -18.08
CA THR A 74 3.51 12.96 -19.38
C THR A 74 2.34 13.93 -19.27
N SER A 75 1.19 13.43 -18.80
CA SER A 75 -0.08 14.18 -18.72
C SER A 75 -0.79 14.11 -17.36
N GLY A 76 -0.26 13.34 -16.41
CA GLY A 76 -0.78 13.26 -15.05
C GLY A 76 -0.77 14.61 -14.34
N PHE A 77 -1.77 14.85 -13.50
CA PHE A 77 -1.96 16.12 -12.79
C PHE A 77 -2.24 15.92 -11.30
N PHE A 78 -2.06 16.98 -10.51
CA PHE A 78 -2.25 16.97 -9.05
C PHE A 78 -1.43 15.89 -8.31
N ASN A 79 -0.24 15.54 -8.81
CA ASN A 79 0.63 14.58 -8.12
C ASN A 79 1.63 15.30 -7.20
N THR A 80 1.88 14.74 -6.02
CA THR A 80 2.91 15.19 -5.08
C THR A 80 3.94 14.07 -4.89
N ALA A 81 5.19 14.30 -5.30
CA ALA A 81 6.30 13.39 -5.16
C ALA A 81 7.43 14.04 -4.36
N LEU A 82 7.72 13.51 -3.17
CA LEU A 82 8.81 13.98 -2.30
C LEU A 82 9.73 12.80 -1.98
N GLY A 83 10.91 12.77 -2.58
CA GLY A 83 11.90 11.70 -2.41
C GLY A 83 12.52 11.30 -3.74
N SER A 84 13.74 10.78 -3.68
CA SER A 84 14.43 10.30 -4.90
C SER A 84 13.63 9.16 -5.55
N ALA A 85 13.36 9.31 -6.85
CA ALA A 85 12.56 8.42 -7.69
C ALA A 85 11.14 8.11 -7.15
N ALA A 86 10.56 8.98 -6.32
CA ALA A 86 9.14 8.91 -5.98
C ALA A 86 8.29 9.15 -7.25
N LEU A 87 7.28 8.32 -7.49
CA LEU A 87 6.41 8.40 -8.68
C LEU A 87 7.17 8.38 -10.03
N TYR A 88 8.34 7.74 -10.09
CA TYR A 88 9.25 7.76 -11.25
C TYR A 88 8.58 7.46 -12.60
N SER A 89 7.76 6.41 -12.69
CA SER A 89 7.09 5.95 -13.91
C SER A 89 5.62 6.36 -14.02
N ASN A 90 5.24 7.56 -13.56
CA ASN A 90 3.84 7.99 -13.54
C ASN A 90 3.32 8.56 -14.86
N ASN A 91 3.06 7.75 -15.90
CA ASN A 91 2.72 8.27 -17.23
C ASN A 91 1.47 9.19 -17.24
N THR A 92 0.31 8.68 -16.79
CA THR A 92 -0.98 9.40 -16.86
C THR A 92 -1.73 9.47 -15.53
N GLY A 93 -1.20 8.82 -14.48
CA GLY A 93 -1.80 8.81 -13.15
C GLY A 93 -1.94 10.21 -12.55
N SER A 94 -3.06 10.46 -11.88
CA SER A 94 -3.39 11.74 -11.27
C SER A 94 -3.82 11.58 -9.81
N ASP A 95 -3.74 12.68 -9.06
CA ASP A 95 -4.10 12.74 -7.64
C ASP A 95 -3.28 11.77 -6.75
N ASN A 96 -2.02 11.50 -7.09
CA ASN A 96 -1.17 10.60 -6.30
C ASN A 96 -0.21 11.37 -5.37
N VAL A 97 0.00 10.83 -4.17
CA VAL A 97 0.96 11.33 -3.19
C VAL A 97 2.01 10.26 -2.92
N GLY A 98 3.27 10.50 -3.29
CA GLY A 98 4.41 9.62 -3.02
C GLY A 98 5.46 10.33 -2.17
N LEU A 99 5.60 9.93 -0.91
CA LEU A 99 6.55 10.48 0.06
C LEU A 99 7.55 9.39 0.46
N GLY A 100 8.83 9.58 0.16
CA GLY A 100 9.91 8.66 0.48
C GLY A 100 10.63 8.11 -0.75
N TYR A 101 11.76 7.44 -0.50
CA TYR A 101 12.57 6.83 -1.55
C TYR A 101 11.78 5.78 -2.34
N GLN A 102 11.63 5.99 -3.65
CA GLN A 102 10.91 5.09 -4.56
C GLN A 102 9.45 4.76 -4.17
N ALA A 103 8.79 5.63 -3.40
CA ALA A 103 7.36 5.51 -3.16
C ALA A 103 6.59 5.62 -4.50
N LEU A 104 5.64 4.71 -4.76
CA LEU A 104 4.84 4.67 -6.01
C LEU A 104 5.67 4.62 -7.31
N ARG A 105 6.88 4.06 -7.29
CA ARG A 105 7.83 4.15 -8.42
C ARG A 105 7.24 3.71 -9.77
N ALA A 106 6.46 2.63 -9.81
CA ALA A 106 5.97 2.02 -11.05
C ALA A 106 4.58 2.49 -11.53
N ASN A 107 4.00 3.55 -10.95
CA ASN A 107 2.59 3.94 -11.11
C ASN A 107 2.19 4.43 -12.51
N GLY A 108 2.09 3.56 -13.52
CA GLY A 108 1.78 3.95 -14.90
C GLY A 108 0.51 4.80 -15.07
N SER A 109 -0.63 4.34 -14.53
CA SER A 109 -1.94 5.00 -14.70
C SER A 109 -2.83 5.00 -13.44
N GLY A 110 -2.33 4.50 -12.31
CA GLY A 110 -3.07 4.47 -11.06
C GLY A 110 -3.39 5.88 -10.56
N ASN A 111 -4.58 6.07 -10.01
CA ASN A 111 -5.05 7.36 -9.50
C ASN A 111 -5.34 7.31 -8.01
N ARG A 112 -5.27 8.47 -7.33
CA ARG A 112 -5.70 8.62 -5.93
C ARG A 112 -4.99 7.68 -4.96
N ASN A 113 -3.71 7.39 -5.20
CA ASN A 113 -2.90 6.59 -4.29
C ASN A 113 -2.09 7.48 -3.35
N THR A 114 -2.05 7.14 -2.07
CA THR A 114 -1.17 7.78 -1.08
C THR A 114 -0.15 6.76 -0.59
N ALA A 115 1.13 7.04 -0.78
CA ALA A 115 2.25 6.21 -0.39
C ALA A 115 3.23 7.04 0.43
N SER A 116 3.43 6.68 1.70
CA SER A 116 4.32 7.36 2.63
C SER A 116 5.25 6.35 3.27
N GLY A 117 6.53 6.37 2.88
CA GLY A 117 7.56 5.43 3.30
C GLY A 117 8.36 4.89 2.12
N GLY A 118 9.61 4.49 2.39
CA GLY A 118 10.47 3.90 1.36
C GLY A 118 9.86 2.63 0.76
N TYR A 119 9.83 2.55 -0.57
CA TYR A 119 9.25 1.45 -1.34
C TYR A 119 7.76 1.14 -1.04
N SER A 120 7.02 2.09 -0.46
CA SER A 120 5.57 1.97 -0.33
C SER A 120 4.91 2.01 -1.72
N LEU A 121 4.00 1.07 -2.00
CA LEU A 121 3.34 0.90 -3.31
C LEU A 121 4.33 0.84 -4.51
N TRP A 122 5.53 0.31 -4.31
CA TRP A 122 6.63 0.36 -5.28
C TRP A 122 6.27 -0.15 -6.68
N LEU A 123 5.51 -1.25 -6.76
CA LEU A 123 5.15 -1.92 -8.01
C LEU A 123 3.72 -1.60 -8.50
N ASN A 124 3.02 -0.61 -7.91
CA ASN A 124 1.67 -0.26 -8.36
C ASN A 124 1.72 0.20 -9.81
N THR A 125 0.93 -0.40 -10.71
CA THR A 125 0.89 -0.04 -12.13
C THR A 125 -0.39 0.70 -12.49
N SER A 126 -1.55 0.18 -12.09
CA SER A 126 -2.86 0.78 -12.38
C SER A 126 -3.86 0.73 -11.21
N GLY A 127 -3.47 0.15 -10.07
CA GLY A 127 -4.29 0.17 -8.86
C GLY A 127 -4.62 1.59 -8.42
N PHE A 128 -5.82 1.80 -7.89
CA PHE A 128 -6.30 3.12 -7.48
C PHE A 128 -6.84 3.12 -6.05
N GLY A 129 -6.88 4.31 -5.44
CA GLY A 129 -7.47 4.48 -4.11
C GLY A 129 -6.73 3.75 -2.99
N ASN A 130 -5.45 3.42 -3.16
CA ASN A 130 -4.67 2.73 -2.13
C ASN A 130 -4.02 3.73 -1.16
N VAL A 131 -3.97 3.37 0.11
CA VAL A 131 -3.23 4.10 1.15
C VAL A 131 -2.17 3.18 1.74
N ALA A 132 -0.90 3.55 1.63
CA ALA A 132 0.23 2.77 2.11
C ALA A 132 1.14 3.64 2.98
N THR A 133 1.13 3.43 4.28
CA THR A 133 1.97 4.18 5.22
C THR A 133 2.93 3.24 5.96
N GLY A 134 4.22 3.38 5.72
CA GLY A 134 5.27 2.54 6.28
C GLY A 134 6.28 2.06 5.23
N PHE A 135 7.39 1.50 5.70
CA PHE A 135 8.40 0.92 4.82
C PHE A 135 7.85 -0.36 4.17
N GLN A 136 7.95 -0.48 2.84
CA GLN A 136 7.48 -1.64 2.06
C GLN A 136 6.00 -2.01 2.24
N THR A 137 5.16 -1.08 2.66
CA THR A 137 3.70 -1.28 2.73
C THR A 137 3.13 -1.37 1.32
N LEU A 138 2.32 -2.40 1.03
CA LEU A 138 1.76 -2.67 -0.31
C LEU A 138 2.81 -2.73 -1.44
N GLN A 139 4.05 -3.11 -1.12
CA GLN A 139 5.20 -3.06 -2.05
C GLN A 139 4.92 -3.72 -3.41
N SER A 140 4.29 -4.90 -3.40
CA SER A 140 4.06 -5.72 -4.59
C SER A 140 2.71 -5.48 -5.28
N ASN A 141 1.92 -4.49 -4.82
CA ASN A 141 0.60 -4.22 -5.40
C ASN A 141 0.79 -3.83 -6.85
N THR A 142 0.09 -4.46 -7.80
CA THR A 142 0.15 -4.11 -9.23
C THR A 142 -1.14 -3.43 -9.66
N THR A 143 -2.27 -4.12 -9.53
CA THR A 143 -3.60 -3.61 -9.95
C THR A 143 -4.64 -3.58 -8.84
N GLY A 144 -4.30 -4.10 -7.65
CA GLY A 144 -5.17 -4.06 -6.47
C GLY A 144 -5.58 -2.63 -6.11
N SER A 145 -6.82 -2.45 -5.69
CA SER A 145 -7.43 -1.14 -5.46
C SER A 145 -8.15 -1.10 -4.11
N ASN A 146 -8.29 0.12 -3.58
CA ASN A 146 -8.93 0.41 -2.29
C ASN A 146 -8.33 -0.37 -1.11
N ASN A 147 -7.02 -0.62 -1.13
CA ASN A 147 -6.33 -1.24 0.00
C ASN A 147 -5.75 -0.18 0.93
N VAL A 148 -5.86 -0.40 2.23
CA VAL A 148 -5.27 0.45 3.27
C VAL A 148 -4.24 -0.38 4.04
N GLY A 149 -2.97 -0.09 3.86
CA GLY A 149 -1.86 -0.64 4.63
C GLY A 149 -1.24 0.42 5.52
N THR A 150 -1.06 0.14 6.81
CA THR A 150 -0.32 0.98 7.75
C THR A 150 0.59 0.13 8.62
N GLY A 151 1.88 0.46 8.65
CA GLY A 151 2.92 -0.31 9.33
C GLY A 151 3.88 -0.97 8.34
N THR A 152 5.09 -1.23 8.81
CA THR A 152 6.14 -1.85 7.99
C THR A 152 5.70 -3.19 7.44
N ALA A 153 5.81 -3.35 6.12
CA ALA A 153 5.46 -4.54 5.37
C ALA A 153 4.00 -5.03 5.54
N ALA A 154 3.07 -4.15 5.94
CA ALA A 154 1.64 -4.46 5.86
C ALA A 154 1.22 -4.65 4.40
N LEU A 155 0.46 -5.71 4.09
CA LEU A 155 0.03 -6.09 2.73
C LEU A 155 1.18 -6.19 1.70
N ARG A 156 2.41 -6.47 2.15
CA ARG A 156 3.61 -6.39 1.30
C ARG A 156 3.48 -7.17 -0.01
N SER A 157 2.89 -8.37 0.03
CA SER A 157 2.79 -9.28 -1.12
C SER A 157 1.50 -9.11 -1.94
N ASN A 158 0.62 -8.16 -1.59
CA ASN A 158 -0.65 -7.96 -2.31
C ASN A 158 -0.34 -7.66 -3.76
N SER A 159 -0.93 -8.38 -4.72
CA SER A 159 -0.72 -8.13 -6.14
C SER A 159 -1.98 -7.53 -6.76
N THR A 160 -3.11 -8.23 -6.64
CA THR A 160 -4.38 -7.84 -7.25
C THR A 160 -5.55 -7.81 -6.26
N GLY A 161 -5.32 -8.24 -5.01
CA GLY A 161 -6.32 -8.17 -3.95
C GLY A 161 -6.83 -6.75 -3.72
N MET A 162 -8.10 -6.63 -3.36
CA MET A 162 -8.84 -5.39 -3.22
C MET A 162 -9.57 -5.29 -1.90
N ASN A 163 -9.82 -4.05 -1.47
CA ASN A 163 -10.63 -3.74 -0.29
C ASN A 163 -10.08 -4.41 0.99
N ASN A 164 -8.76 -4.51 1.13
CA ASN A 164 -8.12 -5.03 2.33
C ASN A 164 -7.67 -3.89 3.25
N LEU A 165 -7.85 -4.07 4.56
CA LEU A 165 -7.34 -3.18 5.60
C LEU A 165 -6.29 -3.94 6.43
N ALA A 166 -5.07 -3.45 6.46
CA ALA A 166 -3.97 -4.00 7.25
C ALA A 166 -3.32 -2.90 8.09
N ALA A 167 -3.39 -3.01 9.41
CA ALA A 167 -2.73 -2.08 10.33
C ALA A 167 -1.88 -2.85 11.34
N GLY A 168 -0.56 -2.67 11.29
CA GLY A 168 0.39 -3.35 12.14
C GLY A 168 1.60 -3.87 11.36
N PHE A 169 2.69 -4.16 12.07
CA PHE A 169 3.86 -4.78 11.46
C PHE A 169 3.47 -6.13 10.83
N GLN A 170 3.72 -6.27 9.52
CA GLN A 170 3.46 -7.48 8.74
C GLN A 170 2.01 -8.00 8.82
N SER A 171 1.02 -7.14 9.06
CA SER A 171 -0.38 -7.54 8.93
C SER A 171 -0.71 -7.82 7.46
N LEU A 172 -1.41 -8.93 7.19
CA LEU A 172 -1.75 -9.41 5.84
C LEU A 172 -0.52 -9.52 4.90
N TYR A 173 0.66 -9.83 5.45
CA TYR A 173 1.94 -9.81 4.73
C TYR A 173 1.94 -10.61 3.42
N SER A 174 1.39 -11.82 3.45
CA SER A 174 1.39 -12.77 2.31
C SER A 174 0.14 -12.69 1.42
N ASN A 175 -0.79 -11.75 1.66
CA ASN A 175 -2.00 -11.62 0.85
C ASN A 175 -1.57 -11.37 -0.59
N THR A 176 -2.03 -12.16 -1.56
CA THR A 176 -1.71 -11.93 -2.98
C THR A 176 -2.94 -11.47 -3.74
N ILE A 177 -4.04 -12.22 -3.62
CA ILE A 177 -5.29 -12.00 -4.36
C ILE A 177 -6.53 -11.96 -3.46
N GLY A 178 -6.36 -12.21 -2.15
CA GLY A 178 -7.46 -12.17 -1.19
C GLY A 178 -8.11 -10.80 -1.12
N ASN A 179 -9.44 -10.78 -0.98
CA ASN A 179 -10.25 -9.57 -0.94
C ASN A 179 -10.98 -9.42 0.40
N TYR A 180 -11.34 -8.20 0.76
CA TYR A 180 -12.20 -7.90 1.91
C TYR A 180 -11.64 -8.40 3.25
N ASN A 181 -10.32 -8.51 3.40
CA ASN A 181 -9.71 -8.92 4.66
C ASN A 181 -9.37 -7.70 5.54
N THR A 182 -9.62 -7.81 6.83
CA THR A 182 -9.22 -6.83 7.84
C THR A 182 -8.25 -7.47 8.82
N GLY A 183 -6.98 -7.07 8.78
CA GLY A 183 -5.94 -7.45 9.75
C GLY A 183 -5.52 -6.24 10.59
N LEU A 184 -5.68 -6.32 11.90
CA LEU A 184 -5.31 -5.27 12.84
C LEU A 184 -4.44 -5.86 13.96
N GLY A 185 -3.14 -5.58 13.95
CA GLY A 185 -2.18 -6.06 14.93
C GLY A 185 -0.90 -6.62 14.29
N PHE A 186 0.10 -6.88 15.13
CA PHE A 186 1.34 -7.54 14.73
C PHE A 186 1.04 -8.92 14.10
N GLU A 187 1.47 -9.14 12.86
CA GLU A 187 1.30 -10.40 12.12
C GLU A 187 -0.15 -10.94 12.07
N SER A 188 -1.16 -10.06 12.20
CA SER A 188 -2.55 -10.47 12.01
C SER A 188 -2.78 -10.85 10.54
N LEU A 189 -3.37 -12.04 10.29
CA LEU A 189 -3.57 -12.61 8.95
C LEU A 189 -2.29 -12.75 8.12
N PHE A 190 -1.13 -12.92 8.77
CA PHE A 190 0.19 -12.92 8.12
C PHE A 190 0.28 -13.81 6.87
N SER A 191 -0.19 -15.06 6.95
CA SER A 191 -0.08 -16.04 5.87
C SER A 191 -1.25 -16.05 4.89
N ASN A 192 -2.23 -15.13 4.99
CA ASN A 192 -3.40 -15.15 4.11
C ASN A 192 -2.93 -15.02 2.66
N ILE A 193 -3.21 -15.97 1.76
CA ILE A 193 -2.77 -15.89 0.36
C ILE A 193 -3.95 -15.43 -0.50
N ASN A 194 -5.04 -16.22 -0.47
CA ASN A 194 -6.24 -16.00 -1.27
C ASN A 194 -7.54 -16.07 -0.44
N GLY A 195 -7.43 -16.16 0.90
CA GLY A 195 -8.57 -16.07 1.79
C GLY A 195 -9.32 -14.75 1.63
N VAL A 196 -10.64 -14.80 1.80
CA VAL A 196 -11.58 -13.70 1.53
C VAL A 196 -12.44 -13.45 2.76
N SER A 197 -12.75 -12.18 3.03
CA SER A 197 -13.67 -11.77 4.09
C SER A 197 -13.25 -12.24 5.49
N ASN A 198 -11.95 -12.28 5.78
CA ASN A 198 -11.46 -12.61 7.13
C ASN A 198 -11.20 -11.34 7.95
N VAL A 199 -11.55 -11.39 9.23
CA VAL A 199 -11.28 -10.33 10.20
C VAL A 199 -10.36 -10.90 11.27
N GLY A 200 -9.12 -10.44 11.31
CA GLY A 200 -8.16 -10.71 12.37
C GLY A 200 -7.86 -9.43 13.15
N ILE A 201 -8.11 -9.42 14.45
CA ILE A 201 -7.84 -8.28 15.33
C ILE A 201 -7.08 -8.80 16.57
N GLY A 202 -5.88 -8.29 16.80
CA GLY A 202 -4.95 -8.77 17.81
C GLY A 202 -3.70 -9.38 17.19
N ALA A 203 -2.62 -9.39 17.96
CA ALA A 203 -1.37 -9.97 17.48
C ALA A 203 -1.54 -11.47 17.17
N ASN A 204 -1.08 -11.87 15.99
CA ASN A 204 -1.18 -13.22 15.41
C ASN A 204 -2.61 -13.77 15.27
N ALA A 205 -3.65 -12.94 15.30
CA ALA A 205 -5.00 -13.41 14.99
C ALA A 205 -5.05 -13.91 13.54
N LEU A 206 -5.53 -15.15 13.32
CA LEU A 206 -5.57 -15.83 12.01
C LEU A 206 -4.20 -15.93 11.29
N ARG A 207 -3.10 -15.95 12.04
CA ARG A 207 -1.74 -15.87 11.47
C ARG A 207 -1.47 -16.89 10.36
N SER A 208 -1.96 -18.12 10.51
CA SER A 208 -1.69 -19.22 9.57
C SER A 208 -2.74 -19.39 8.47
N ASN A 209 -3.75 -18.52 8.41
CA ASN A 209 -4.82 -18.62 7.40
C ASN A 209 -4.19 -18.52 6.02
N THR A 210 -4.42 -19.47 5.12
CA THR A 210 -3.89 -19.42 3.75
C THR A 210 -5.01 -19.19 2.75
N SER A 211 -6.11 -19.94 2.88
CA SER A 211 -7.27 -19.88 1.98
C SER A 211 -8.62 -19.86 2.70
N GLY A 212 -8.64 -19.97 4.04
CA GLY A 212 -9.87 -19.88 4.81
C GLY A 212 -10.63 -18.58 4.54
N THR A 213 -11.95 -18.63 4.63
CA THR A 213 -12.85 -17.52 4.29
C THR A 213 -13.87 -17.27 5.40
N ASN A 214 -14.35 -16.03 5.51
CA ASN A 214 -15.39 -15.64 6.44
C ASN A 214 -15.07 -15.97 7.91
N ASN A 215 -13.80 -15.93 8.32
CA ASN A 215 -13.42 -16.13 9.71
C ASN A 215 -13.30 -14.80 10.45
N THR A 216 -13.79 -14.74 11.68
CA THR A 216 -13.61 -13.61 12.59
C THR A 216 -12.80 -14.07 13.80
N ALA A 217 -11.62 -13.49 13.99
CA ALA A 217 -10.71 -13.75 15.10
C ALA A 217 -10.37 -12.46 15.82
N THR A 218 -10.74 -12.35 17.10
CA THR A 218 -10.45 -11.19 17.94
C THR A 218 -9.71 -11.66 19.19
N GLY A 219 -8.51 -11.17 19.43
CA GLY A 219 -7.66 -11.54 20.56
C GLY A 219 -6.29 -12.08 20.13
N PHE A 220 -5.33 -12.02 21.04
CA PHE A 220 -3.98 -12.56 20.82
C PHE A 220 -4.04 -14.05 20.49
N ASN A 221 -3.41 -14.46 19.39
CA ASN A 221 -3.37 -15.84 18.90
C ASN A 221 -4.76 -16.49 18.68
N SER A 222 -5.82 -15.71 18.49
CA SER A 222 -7.15 -16.27 18.16
C SER A 222 -7.13 -16.88 16.75
N LEU A 223 -7.64 -18.10 16.58
CA LEU A 223 -7.59 -18.90 15.33
C LEU A 223 -6.18 -19.01 14.72
N PHE A 224 -5.14 -19.10 15.55
CA PHE A 224 -3.74 -19.02 15.11
C PHE A 224 -3.37 -20.03 14.00
N THR A 225 -3.78 -21.30 14.13
CA THR A 225 -3.43 -22.36 13.17
C THR A 225 -4.45 -22.58 12.05
N ASN A 226 -5.50 -21.77 11.94
CA ASN A 226 -6.50 -21.96 10.89
C ASN A 226 -5.81 -21.80 9.54
N THR A 227 -5.91 -22.76 8.64
CA THR A 227 -5.31 -22.71 7.30
C THR A 227 -6.39 -22.54 6.24
N SER A 228 -7.41 -23.40 6.25
CA SER A 228 -8.51 -23.41 5.28
C SER A 228 -9.91 -23.45 5.87
N GLY A 229 -10.04 -23.49 7.21
CA GLY A 229 -11.34 -23.47 7.88
C GLY A 229 -12.16 -22.24 7.51
N VAL A 230 -13.49 -22.39 7.46
CA VAL A 230 -14.42 -21.32 7.04
C VAL A 230 -15.49 -21.03 8.08
N ASN A 231 -16.01 -19.80 8.08
CA ASN A 231 -17.14 -19.40 8.94
C ASN A 231 -16.89 -19.64 10.44
N ASN A 232 -15.66 -19.47 10.92
CA ASN A 232 -15.34 -19.58 12.34
C ASN A 232 -15.36 -18.22 13.04
N VAL A 233 -15.88 -18.17 14.26
CA VAL A 233 -15.87 -16.99 15.13
C VAL A 233 -15.12 -17.32 16.40
N ALA A 234 -14.00 -16.63 16.66
CA ALA A 234 -13.17 -16.82 17.82
C ALA A 234 -12.84 -15.48 18.48
N ALA A 235 -13.38 -15.24 19.68
CA ALA A 235 -13.12 -14.03 20.45
C ALA A 235 -12.51 -14.37 21.81
N GLY A 236 -11.24 -14.03 22.01
CA GLY A 236 -10.49 -14.26 23.26
C GLY A 236 -9.04 -14.66 23.02
N TYR A 237 -8.22 -14.58 24.08
CA TYR A 237 -6.84 -15.04 24.07
C TYR A 237 -6.77 -16.54 23.70
N GLN A 238 -6.10 -16.87 22.60
CA GLN A 238 -5.96 -18.24 22.07
C GLN A 238 -7.29 -18.96 21.75
N SER A 239 -8.39 -18.24 21.57
CA SER A 239 -9.67 -18.87 21.20
C SER A 239 -9.54 -19.63 19.87
N LEU A 240 -10.01 -20.89 19.81
CA LEU A 240 -9.82 -21.82 18.68
C LEU A 240 -8.38 -21.94 18.17
N TYR A 241 -7.37 -21.82 19.05
CA TYR A 241 -5.95 -21.80 18.65
C TYR A 241 -5.54 -22.91 17.67
N PHE A 242 -5.98 -24.15 17.93
CA PHE A 242 -5.62 -25.36 17.17
C PHE A 242 -6.61 -25.71 16.05
N ASN A 243 -7.62 -24.87 15.78
CA ASN A 243 -8.50 -25.12 14.63
C ASN A 243 -7.70 -24.93 13.35
N THR A 244 -7.54 -25.97 12.54
CA THR A 244 -6.78 -25.94 11.29
C THR A 244 -7.71 -25.83 10.07
N THR A 245 -8.66 -26.76 9.94
CA THR A 245 -9.60 -26.83 8.80
C THR A 245 -11.06 -26.87 9.22
N GLY A 246 -11.36 -26.89 10.52
CA GLY A 246 -12.72 -26.92 11.04
C GLY A 246 -13.49 -25.68 10.64
N SER A 247 -14.80 -25.84 10.44
CA SER A 247 -15.68 -24.80 9.90
C SER A 247 -16.95 -24.66 10.74
N GLY A 248 -17.51 -23.45 10.80
CA GLY A 248 -18.75 -23.18 11.54
C GLY A 248 -18.58 -23.20 13.06
N ASN A 249 -17.36 -23.08 13.59
CA ASN A 249 -17.13 -23.08 15.03
C ASN A 249 -17.32 -21.69 15.62
N THR A 250 -17.92 -21.60 16.80
CA THR A 250 -17.96 -20.37 17.60
C THR A 250 -17.35 -20.63 18.97
N ALA A 251 -16.36 -19.81 19.35
CA ALA A 251 -15.77 -19.85 20.69
C ALA A 251 -15.54 -18.44 21.23
N LEU A 252 -16.11 -18.18 22.41
CA LEU A 252 -16.03 -16.92 23.11
C LEU A 252 -15.33 -17.14 24.46
N GLY A 253 -14.37 -16.28 24.78
CA GLY A 253 -13.51 -16.39 25.95
C GLY A 253 -12.11 -16.95 25.63
N PRO A 254 -11.19 -16.89 26.61
CA PRO A 254 -9.83 -17.37 26.42
C PRO A 254 -9.79 -18.90 26.35
N MET A 255 -8.78 -19.43 25.67
CA MET A 255 -8.45 -20.84 25.75
C MET A 255 -8.22 -21.24 27.20
N ARG A 256 -8.89 -22.31 27.65
CA ARG A 256 -8.64 -22.91 28.96
C ARG A 256 -8.06 -24.30 28.77
N TYR A 257 -6.92 -24.54 29.40
CA TYR A 257 -6.43 -25.89 29.64
C TYR A 257 -7.25 -26.49 30.77
N LYS A 258 -8.13 -27.45 30.47
CA LYS A 258 -8.76 -28.26 31.51
C LYS A 258 -7.82 -29.43 31.79
N VAL A 259 -7.01 -29.32 32.84
CA VAL A 259 -6.31 -30.49 33.38
C VAL A 259 -7.37 -31.34 34.06
N MET A 260 -7.82 -32.41 33.41
CA MET A 260 -8.63 -33.43 34.08
C MET A 260 -7.67 -34.29 34.93
N PRO A 261 -7.89 -34.44 36.25
CA PRO A 261 -7.13 -35.39 37.03
C PRO A 261 -7.33 -36.79 36.44
N GLY A 262 -6.26 -37.42 35.92
CA GLY A 262 -6.28 -38.80 35.45
C GLY A 262 -6.52 -39.04 33.95
N VAL A 263 -6.59 -38.01 33.11
CA VAL A 263 -6.67 -38.17 31.65
C VAL A 263 -5.57 -37.36 30.98
N ALA A 264 -4.77 -38.00 30.12
CA ALA A 264 -3.80 -37.31 29.26
C ALA A 264 -4.52 -36.16 28.52
N THR A 265 -4.02 -34.94 28.71
CA THR A 265 -4.49 -33.67 28.17
C THR A 265 -5.37 -33.80 26.91
N MET A 266 -6.69 -33.85 27.09
CA MET A 266 -7.65 -33.73 25.98
C MET A 266 -7.94 -32.25 25.76
N TRP A 267 -7.56 -31.78 24.57
CA TRP A 267 -7.82 -30.44 24.05
C TRP A 267 -9.27 -30.33 23.58
N GLU A 268 -10.24 -30.17 24.48
CA GLU A 268 -11.59 -29.84 24.05
C GLU A 268 -11.83 -28.33 24.10
N PRO A 269 -12.12 -27.68 22.94
CA PRO A 269 -12.66 -26.34 22.94
C PRO A 269 -13.99 -26.37 23.67
N VAL A 270 -14.16 -25.52 24.68
CA VAL A 270 -15.48 -25.24 25.26
C VAL A 270 -16.26 -24.43 24.22
N ALA A 271 -16.80 -25.11 23.21
CA ALA A 271 -17.79 -24.54 22.31
C ALA A 271 -19.14 -24.62 23.04
N TRP A 272 -19.65 -23.47 23.47
CA TRP A 272 -21.02 -23.39 23.98
C TRP A 272 -21.98 -23.73 22.83
N ARG A 273 -22.56 -24.93 22.85
CA ARG A 273 -23.72 -25.27 22.01
C ARG A 273 -24.95 -24.65 22.67
N TRP A 274 -25.64 -23.77 21.96
CA TRP A 274 -27.03 -23.39 22.24
C TRP A 274 -27.94 -24.31 21.43
#